data_AF-K0JP01-F1
#
_entry.id   AF-K0JP01-F1
#
_cell.length_a   1.000
_cell.length_b   1.000
_cell.length_c   1.000
_cell.angle_alpha   90.00
_cell.angle_beta   90.00
_cell.angle_gamma   90.00
#
_symmetry.space_group_name_H-M   'P 1'
#
loop_
_entity.id
_entity.type
_entity.pdbx_description
1 polymer ?
#
loop_
_entity_poly.entity_id
_entity_poly.type
_entity_poly.pdbx_seq_one_letter_code
_entity_poly.pdbx_strand_id
1 'polypeptide(L)'
;MTDPTALRAAAEGGDVEAMVELALLLEEDLTGEDDQDELQDEVGGWLSRAAAAGHVRGVAEFGSFLWHVWKDEDAALPWLQRAADAGQADAMAVLGDVYDFLGDIALAKRWYQAAADLGDPHAQDNLAALDRLTS
;
A
#
# COMPACT_ATOMS: atom_id res chain seq x y z
N MET A 1 3.19 11.97 -20.18
CA MET A 1 3.94 12.44 -19.00
C MET A 1 3.00 13.38 -18.28
N THR A 2 2.42 12.94 -17.18
CA THR A 2 1.48 13.74 -16.39
C THR A 2 2.27 14.85 -15.71
N ASP A 3 1.78 16.09 -15.74
CA ASP A 3 2.49 17.24 -15.16
C ASP A 3 2.27 17.27 -13.63
N PRO A 4 3.33 17.14 -12.81
CA PRO A 4 3.21 17.17 -11.35
C PRO A 4 2.54 18.44 -10.83
N THR A 5 2.70 19.57 -11.53
CA THR A 5 2.11 20.85 -11.14
C THR A 5 0.60 20.85 -11.34
N ALA A 6 0.14 20.26 -12.45
CA ALA A 6 -1.28 20.12 -12.75
C ALA A 6 -1.96 19.14 -11.78
N LEU A 7 -1.30 18.02 -11.47
CA LEU A 7 -1.77 17.05 -10.47
C LEU A 7 -1.90 17.68 -9.10
N ARG A 8 -0.90 18.47 -8.66
CA ARG A 8 -0.95 19.17 -7.39
C ARG A 8 -2.13 20.14 -7.32
N ALA A 9 -2.35 20.96 -8.34
CA ALA A 9 -3.50 21.86 -8.38
C ALA A 9 -4.85 21.12 -8.34
N ALA A 10 -4.96 19.97 -9.02
CA ALA A 10 -6.17 19.14 -9.00
C ALA A 10 -6.40 18.47 -7.63
N ALA A 11 -5.36 17.91 -7.03
CA ALA A 11 -5.38 17.30 -5.70
C ALA A 11 -5.76 18.34 -4.62
N GLU A 12 -5.19 19.55 -4.69
CA GLU A 12 -5.57 20.69 -3.83
C GLU A 12 -7.04 21.10 -4.04
N GLY A 13 -7.54 20.98 -5.27
CA GLY A 13 -8.94 21.20 -5.63
C GLY A 13 -9.90 20.10 -5.16
N GLY A 14 -9.40 19.01 -4.57
CA GLY A 14 -10.20 17.91 -4.04
C GLY A 14 -10.40 16.73 -5.00
N ASP A 15 -9.69 16.69 -6.13
CA ASP A 15 -9.69 15.54 -7.02
C ASP A 15 -8.96 14.36 -6.37
N VAL A 16 -9.72 13.32 -6.04
CA VAL A 16 -9.23 12.16 -5.29
C VAL A 16 -8.31 11.26 -6.12
N GLU A 17 -8.55 11.14 -7.43
CA GLU A 17 -7.66 10.39 -8.32
C GLU A 17 -6.33 11.14 -8.43
N ALA A 18 -6.38 12.47 -8.59
CA ALA A 18 -5.17 13.28 -8.65
C ALA A 18 -4.34 13.21 -7.36
N MET A 19 -4.96 13.04 -6.18
CA MET A 19 -4.23 12.80 -4.93
C MET A 19 -3.42 11.50 -4.99
N VAL A 20 -4.01 10.42 -5.51
CA VAL A 20 -3.33 9.12 -5.64
C VAL A 20 -2.24 9.19 -6.71
N GLU A 21 -2.54 9.73 -7.89
CA GLU A 21 -1.56 9.86 -8.98
C GLU A 21 -0.38 10.75 -8.59
N LEU A 22 -0.63 11.85 -7.85
CA LEU A 22 0.43 12.71 -7.34
C LEU A 22 1.30 11.96 -6.32
N ALA A 23 0.68 11.26 -5.36
CA ALA A 23 1.41 10.52 -4.34
C ALA A 23 2.37 9.49 -4.97
N LEU A 24 1.88 8.71 -5.94
CA LEU A 24 2.69 7.70 -6.61
C LEU A 24 3.82 8.30 -7.44
N LEU A 25 3.59 9.45 -8.06
CA LEU A 25 4.63 10.17 -8.79
C LEU A 25 5.72 10.69 -7.84
N LEU A 26 5.32 11.19 -6.67
CA LEU A 26 6.24 11.63 -5.63
C LEU A 26 6.99 10.45 -4.97
N GLU A 27 6.38 9.27 -4.90
CA GLU A 27 7.05 8.06 -4.40
C GLU A 27 8.19 7.58 -5.32
N GLU A 28 8.07 7.75 -6.64
CA GLU A 28 9.18 7.44 -7.56
C GLU A 28 10.44 8.29 -7.25
N ASP A 29 10.22 9.53 -6.83
CA ASP A 29 11.27 10.49 -6.46
C ASP A 29 11.85 10.23 -5.04
N LEU A 30 11.21 9.41 -4.20
CA LEU A 30 11.75 8.98 -2.88
C LEU A 30 13.06 8.18 -3.00
N THR A 31 13.45 7.79 -4.21
CA THR A 31 14.71 7.10 -4.51
C THR A 31 15.95 8.01 -4.47
N GLY A 32 15.77 9.34 -4.32
CA GLY A 32 16.83 10.33 -4.17
C GLY A 32 17.22 10.62 -2.71
N GLU A 33 18.52 10.63 -2.44
CA GLU A 33 19.09 10.96 -1.13
C GLU A 33 19.10 12.49 -0.95
N ASP A 34 18.23 13.07 -0.10
CA ASP A 34 18.60 14.18 0.80
C ASP A 34 17.43 14.71 1.67
N ASP A 35 16.15 14.59 1.29
CA ASP A 35 15.00 15.10 2.09
C ASP A 35 13.78 14.15 2.09
N GLN A 36 13.97 12.91 2.56
CA GLN A 36 12.94 11.87 2.51
C GLN A 36 11.75 12.13 3.44
N ASP A 37 11.96 12.75 4.61
CA ASP A 37 10.90 12.90 5.62
C ASP A 37 9.77 13.83 5.14
N GLU A 38 10.11 14.99 4.56
CA GLU A 38 9.10 15.94 4.04
C GLU A 38 8.33 15.35 2.84
N LEU A 39 9.03 14.62 1.98
CA LEU A 39 8.41 13.96 0.82
C LEU A 39 7.49 12.80 1.26
N GLN A 40 7.89 12.03 2.28
CA GLN A 40 7.05 11.00 2.88
C GLN A 40 5.80 11.59 3.53
N ASP A 41 5.95 12.70 4.26
CA ASP A 41 4.81 13.42 4.87
C ASP A 41 3.83 13.91 3.79
N GLU A 42 4.34 14.41 2.67
CA GLU A 42 3.51 14.83 1.55
C GLU A 42 2.77 13.64 0.91
N VAL A 43 3.49 12.56 0.57
CA VAL A 43 2.91 11.35 -0.02
C VAL A 43 1.82 10.78 0.90
N GLY A 44 2.14 10.53 2.17
CA GLY A 44 1.19 10.00 3.13
C GLY A 44 0.03 10.96 3.39
N GLY A 45 0.27 12.27 3.34
CA GLY A 45 -0.77 13.30 3.38
C GLY A 45 -1.78 13.16 2.23
N TRP A 46 -1.32 12.96 1.00
CA TRP A 46 -2.20 12.76 -0.15
C TRP A 46 -2.94 11.41 -0.11
N LEU A 47 -2.23 10.33 0.21
CA LEU A 47 -2.81 8.99 0.33
C LEU A 47 -3.87 8.92 1.44
N SER A 48 -3.60 9.53 2.60
CA SER A 48 -4.56 9.56 3.71
C SER A 48 -5.87 10.25 3.34
N ARG A 49 -5.79 11.35 2.56
CA ARG A 49 -6.97 12.08 2.08
C ARG A 49 -7.76 11.26 1.07
N ALA A 50 -7.07 10.57 0.16
CA ALA A 50 -7.71 9.68 -0.79
C ALA A 50 -8.39 8.48 -0.10
N ALA A 51 -7.71 7.88 0.88
CA ALA A 51 -8.23 6.80 1.70
C ALA A 51 -9.45 7.25 2.53
N ALA A 52 -9.40 8.44 3.12
CA ALA A 52 -10.51 9.04 3.86
C ALA A 52 -11.74 9.31 2.96
N ALA A 53 -11.52 9.67 1.69
CA ALA A 53 -12.58 9.79 0.69
C ALA A 53 -13.14 8.43 0.23
N GLY A 54 -12.55 7.30 0.66
CA GLY A 54 -12.98 5.96 0.32
C GLY A 54 -12.54 5.49 -1.06
N HIS A 55 -11.53 6.15 -1.65
CA HIS A 55 -10.96 5.73 -2.92
C HIS A 55 -10.35 4.33 -2.78
N VAL A 56 -10.76 3.39 -3.61
CA VAL A 56 -10.35 1.98 -3.51
C VAL A 56 -8.82 1.89 -3.51
N ARG A 57 -8.16 2.40 -4.56
CA ARG A 57 -6.70 2.43 -4.64
C ARG A 57 -6.04 3.17 -3.47
N GLY A 58 -6.43 4.43 -3.21
CA GLY A 58 -5.90 5.19 -2.07
C GLY A 58 -6.00 4.50 -0.70
N VAL A 59 -7.04 3.70 -0.44
CA VAL A 59 -7.13 2.89 0.79
C VAL A 59 -6.02 1.83 0.86
N ALA A 60 -5.73 1.14 -0.25
CA ALA A 60 -4.66 0.13 -0.31
C ALA A 60 -3.28 0.78 -0.22
N GLU A 61 -3.03 1.79 -1.06
CA GLU A 61 -1.76 2.52 -1.11
C GLU A 61 -1.45 3.15 0.26
N PHE A 62 -2.43 3.77 0.92
CA PHE A 62 -2.21 4.34 2.25
C PHE A 62 -1.90 3.27 3.31
N GLY A 63 -2.58 2.13 3.28
CA GLY A 63 -2.28 1.01 4.18
C GLY A 63 -0.88 0.44 3.97
N SER A 64 -0.47 0.29 2.71
CA SER A 64 0.89 -0.12 2.32
C SER A 64 1.93 0.89 2.80
N PHE A 65 1.67 2.18 2.61
CA PHE A 65 2.55 3.28 3.01
C PHE A 65 2.76 3.32 4.53
N LEU A 66 1.68 3.16 5.30
CA LEU A 66 1.75 3.07 6.77
C LEU A 66 2.65 1.93 7.22
N TRP A 67 2.53 0.75 6.60
CA TRP A 67 3.31 -0.43 6.96
C TRP A 67 4.78 -0.35 6.52
N HIS A 68 5.03 0.01 5.26
CA HIS A 68 6.37 -0.07 4.67
C HIS A 68 7.21 1.19 4.88
N VAL A 69 6.60 2.37 4.91
CA VAL A 69 7.33 3.65 4.94
C VAL A 69 7.30 4.25 6.34
N TRP A 70 6.11 4.59 6.85
CA TRP A 70 5.98 5.19 8.18
C TRP A 70 6.17 4.19 9.34
N LYS A 71 6.14 2.89 9.05
CA LYS A 71 6.24 1.81 10.06
C LYS A 71 5.21 1.93 11.19
N ASP A 72 4.02 2.46 10.88
CA ASP A 72 2.89 2.55 11.80
C ASP A 72 1.98 1.33 11.61
N GLU A 73 2.38 0.23 12.26
CA GLU A 73 1.73 -1.08 12.14
C GLU A 73 0.28 -1.05 12.64
N ASP A 74 0.04 -0.33 13.75
CA ASP A 74 -1.29 -0.21 14.38
C ASP A 74 -2.28 0.53 13.47
N ALA A 75 -1.81 1.58 12.79
CA ALA A 75 -2.62 2.32 11.83
C ALA A 75 -2.79 1.57 10.51
N ALA A 76 -1.80 0.80 10.04
CA ALA A 76 -1.85 0.13 8.75
C ALA A 76 -2.95 -0.94 8.65
N LEU A 77 -3.05 -1.80 9.67
CA LEU A 77 -3.96 -2.96 9.71
C LEU A 77 -5.41 -2.66 9.30
N PRO A 78 -6.11 -1.66 9.88
CA PRO A 78 -7.50 -1.37 9.51
C PRO A 78 -7.66 -0.92 8.05
N TRP A 79 -6.68 -0.20 7.49
CA TRP A 79 -6.73 0.23 6.08
C TRP A 79 -6.48 -0.93 5.13
N LEU A 80 -5.47 -1.75 5.43
CA LEU A 80 -5.17 -2.96 4.67
C LEU A 80 -6.34 -3.95 4.69
N GLN A 81 -6.97 -4.17 5.84
CA GLN A 81 -8.15 -5.03 5.95
C GLN A 81 -9.30 -4.49 5.10
N ARG A 82 -9.56 -3.18 5.15
CA ARG A 82 -10.60 -2.56 4.33
C ARG A 82 -10.33 -2.70 2.84
N ALA A 83 -9.09 -2.56 2.40
CA ALA A 83 -8.71 -2.74 1.00
C ALA A 83 -8.83 -4.20 0.56
N ALA A 84 -8.36 -5.15 1.38
CA ALA A 84 -8.48 -6.57 1.13
C ALA A 84 -9.94 -7.03 1.06
N ASP A 85 -10.81 -6.53 1.94
CA ASP A 85 -12.25 -6.78 1.92
C ASP A 85 -12.93 -6.23 0.64
N ALA A 86 -12.33 -5.21 0.02
CA ALA A 86 -12.75 -4.67 -1.27
C ALA A 86 -12.18 -5.43 -2.48
N GLY A 87 -11.39 -6.51 -2.25
CA GLY A 87 -10.83 -7.36 -3.30
C GLY A 87 -9.50 -6.88 -3.88
N GLN A 88 -8.79 -5.99 -3.19
CA GLN A 88 -7.49 -5.48 -3.63
C GLN A 88 -6.38 -6.48 -3.29
N ALA A 89 -5.77 -7.05 -4.34
CA ALA A 89 -4.80 -8.14 -4.23
C ALA A 89 -3.47 -7.69 -3.61
N ASP A 90 -3.04 -6.47 -3.90
CA ASP A 90 -1.89 -5.79 -3.29
C ASP A 90 -2.08 -5.66 -1.76
N ALA A 91 -3.23 -5.18 -1.30
CA ALA A 91 -3.50 -5.10 0.14
C ALA A 91 -3.56 -6.48 0.82
N MET A 92 -4.07 -7.50 0.13
CA MET A 92 -4.02 -8.88 0.63
C MET A 92 -2.57 -9.37 0.73
N ALA A 93 -1.71 -9.03 -0.22
CA ALA A 93 -0.29 -9.39 -0.19
C ALA A 93 0.42 -8.71 0.99
N VAL A 94 0.16 -7.42 1.24
CA VAL A 94 0.71 -6.70 2.40
C VAL A 94 0.18 -7.27 3.72
N LEU A 95 -1.10 -7.67 3.81
CA LEU A 95 -1.58 -8.41 4.99
C LEU A 95 -0.82 -9.73 5.19
N GLY A 96 -0.47 -10.41 4.10
CA GLY A 96 0.43 -11.56 4.13
C GLY A 96 1.77 -11.22 4.78
N ASP A 97 2.41 -10.12 4.35
CA ASP A 97 3.67 -9.62 4.91
C ASP A 97 3.53 -9.30 6.41
N VAL A 98 2.41 -8.66 6.81
CA VAL A 98 2.12 -8.33 8.20
C VAL A 98 2.05 -9.59 9.07
N TYR A 99 1.27 -10.59 8.67
CA TYR A 99 1.12 -11.81 9.47
C TYR A 99 2.38 -12.68 9.45
N ASP A 100 3.16 -12.65 8.38
CA ASP A 100 4.46 -13.32 8.33
C ASP A 100 5.44 -12.69 9.34
N PHE A 101 5.50 -11.36 9.38
CA PHE A 101 6.30 -10.62 10.35
C PHE A 101 5.89 -10.92 11.80
N LEU A 102 4.58 -11.03 12.07
CA LEU A 102 4.04 -11.41 13.38
C LEU A 102 4.27 -12.89 13.72
N GLY A 103 4.76 -13.69 12.77
CA GLY A 103 5.00 -15.13 12.93
C GLY A 103 3.73 -15.99 12.85
N ASP A 104 2.58 -15.42 12.47
CA ASP A 104 1.37 -16.18 12.19
C ASP A 104 1.38 -16.68 10.74
N ILE A 105 2.21 -17.71 10.50
CA ILE A 105 2.41 -18.30 9.18
C ILE A 105 1.09 -18.82 8.57
N ALA A 106 0.14 -19.24 9.40
CA ALA A 106 -1.15 -19.73 8.90
C ALA A 106 -1.99 -18.60 8.30
N LEU A 107 -2.06 -17.45 8.99
CA LEU A 107 -2.72 -16.26 8.45
C LEU A 107 -1.93 -15.66 7.27
N ALA A 108 -0.60 -15.63 7.33
CA ALA A 108 0.23 -15.15 6.23
C ALA A 108 -0.06 -15.92 4.94
N LYS A 109 0.00 -17.27 4.98
CA LYS A 109 -0.33 -18.11 3.83
C LYS A 109 -1.75 -17.90 3.33
N ARG A 110 -2.72 -17.70 4.22
CA ARG A 110 -4.12 -17.46 3.83
C ARG A 110 -4.24 -16.19 2.99
N TRP A 111 -3.58 -15.11 3.42
CA TRP A 111 -3.62 -13.83 2.73
C TRP A 111 -2.81 -13.85 1.42
N TYR A 112 -1.62 -14.44 1.43
CA TYR A 112 -0.86 -14.63 0.21
C TYR A 112 -1.60 -15.52 -0.80
N GLN A 113 -2.29 -16.58 -0.37
CA GLN A 113 -3.09 -17.39 -1.27
C GLN A 113 -4.22 -16.57 -1.91
N ALA A 114 -4.93 -15.76 -1.12
CA ALA A 114 -6.00 -14.91 -1.64
C ALA A 114 -5.49 -13.91 -2.70
N ALA A 115 -4.34 -13.27 -2.46
CA ALA A 115 -3.69 -12.38 -3.41
C ALA A 115 -3.18 -13.14 -4.66
N ALA A 116 -2.56 -14.31 -4.47
CA ALA A 116 -2.04 -15.16 -5.54
C ALA A 116 -3.14 -15.67 -6.48
N ASP A 117 -4.32 -15.99 -5.94
CA ASP A 117 -5.52 -16.39 -6.71
C ASP A 117 -6.03 -15.27 -7.62
N LEU A 118 -5.76 -14.01 -7.25
CA LEU A 118 -6.03 -12.82 -8.07
C LEU A 118 -4.88 -12.46 -9.01
N GLY A 119 -3.79 -13.25 -9.01
CA GLY A 119 -2.65 -13.09 -9.90
C GLY A 119 -1.55 -12.19 -9.37
N ASP A 120 -1.53 -11.86 -8.07
CA ASP A 120 -0.47 -11.06 -7.47
C ASP A 120 0.88 -11.83 -7.44
N PRO A 121 1.93 -11.34 -8.14
CA PRO A 121 3.20 -12.07 -8.22
C PRO A 121 3.98 -12.11 -6.90
N HIS A 122 3.93 -11.03 -6.11
CA HIS A 122 4.62 -10.95 -4.81
C HIS A 122 4.08 -12.01 -3.85
N ALA A 123 2.76 -12.13 -3.79
CA ALA A 123 2.09 -13.14 -2.99
C ALA A 123 2.35 -14.57 -3.48
N GLN A 124 2.42 -14.80 -4.80
CA GLN A 124 2.78 -16.11 -5.36
C GLN A 124 4.19 -16.54 -4.92
N ASP A 125 5.16 -15.63 -4.99
CA ASP A 125 6.54 -15.90 -4.60
C ASP A 125 6.67 -16.15 -3.10
N ASN A 126 6.03 -15.33 -2.26
CA ASN A 126 6.05 -15.49 -0.80
C ASN A 126 5.32 -16.73 -0.32
N LEU A 127 4.16 -17.06 -0.91
CA LEU A 127 3.46 -18.30 -0.60
C LEU A 127 4.34 -19.52 -0.90
N ALA A 128 4.98 -19.54 -2.08
CA ALA A 128 5.89 -20.62 -2.45
C ALA A 128 7.13 -20.69 -1.53
N ALA A 129 7.63 -19.56 -1.03
CA ALA A 129 8.71 -19.53 -0.05
C ALA A 129 8.27 -20.15 1.29
N LEU A 130 7.11 -19.73 1.82
CA LEU A 130 6.56 -20.27 3.08
C LEU A 130 6.25 -21.76 2.98
N ASP A 131 5.73 -22.24 1.85
CA ASP A 131 5.48 -23.66 1.63
C ASP A 131 6.77 -24.49 1.68
N ARG A 132 7.87 -24.01 1.09
CA ARG A 132 9.17 -24.71 1.15
C ARG A 132 9.78 -24.72 2.55
N LEU A 133 9.50 -23.71 3.38
CA LEU A 133 10.03 -23.60 4.74
C LEU A 133 9.25 -24.45 5.76
N THR A 134 8.02 -24.84 5.43
CA THR A 134 7.11 -25.53 6.34
C THR A 134 6.72 -26.94 5.89
N SER A 135 7.25 -27.38 4.73
CA SER A 135 7.10 -28.74 4.17
C SER A 135 7.99 -29.80 4.81
#